data_AF-A0A850LV83-F1
#
_entry.id   AF-A0A850LV83-F1
#
_cell.length_a   1.000
_cell.length_b   1.000
_cell.length_c   1.000
_cell.angle_alpha   90.00
_cell.angle_beta   90.00
_cell.angle_gamma   90.00
#
_symmetry.space_group_name_H-M   'P 1'
#
loop_
_entity.id
_entity.type
_entity.pdbx_description
1 polymer ?
#
loop_
_entity_poly.entity_id
_entity_poly.type
_entity_poly.pdbx_seq_one_letter_code
_entity_poly.pdbx_strand_id
1 'polypeptide(L)'
;MSNIFIFFVYNLKNFLPEGFADLTRLLWIPAFLFWYICFISFIEVDWPQKVRYLFIIMANSGICIFDHPFNTKELIERQLIGGTIAGISGVVQEITRSKQKLQLLDQGDTKIILEYGTFIIGVLITEENFGILRKKLKKLVEKFELHFKDSLQDFSGSLNEFEGTKELIDEIFSYKKFIDRTIFH
;
A
#
# COMPACT_ATOMS: atom_id res chain seq x y z
N MET A 1 0.82 -18.86 -24.30
CA MET A 1 0.16 -17.61 -24.75
C MET A 1 0.71 -17.03 -26.06
N SER A 2 1.94 -17.37 -26.49
CA SER A 2 2.54 -16.86 -27.76
C SER A 2 1.77 -17.27 -29.04
N ASN A 3 1.30 -18.52 -29.14
CA ASN A 3 0.75 -19.05 -30.40
C ASN A 3 -0.64 -18.52 -30.79
N ILE A 4 -1.47 -18.11 -29.82
CA ILE A 4 -2.82 -17.59 -30.10
C ILE A 4 -2.75 -16.18 -30.70
N PHE A 5 -1.81 -15.36 -30.20
CA PHE A 5 -1.58 -14.01 -30.71
C PHE A 5 -1.04 -14.05 -32.15
N ILE A 6 -0.11 -14.96 -32.44
CA ILE A 6 0.44 -15.15 -33.78
C ILE A 6 -0.65 -15.62 -34.76
N PHE A 7 -1.50 -16.57 -34.35
CA PHE A 7 -2.59 -17.07 -35.20
C PHE A 7 -3.63 -15.99 -35.52
N PHE A 8 -3.97 -15.15 -34.55
CA PHE A 8 -4.93 -14.06 -34.73
C PHE A 8 -4.40 -12.98 -35.68
N VAL A 9 -3.12 -12.58 -35.54
CA VAL A 9 -2.47 -11.62 -36.42
C VAL A 9 -2.37 -12.14 -37.86
N TYR A 10 -2.12 -13.44 -38.04
CA TYR A 10 -2.02 -14.05 -39.37
C TYR A 10 -3.38 -14.09 -40.09
N ASN A 11 -4.45 -14.43 -39.37
CA ASN A 11 -5.80 -14.48 -39.93
C ASN A 11 -6.33 -13.09 -40.30
N LEU A 12 -5.98 -12.06 -39.51
CA LEU A 12 -6.42 -10.68 -39.77
C LEU A 12 -5.79 -10.08 -41.05
N LYS A 13 -4.55 -10.49 -41.39
CA LYS A 13 -3.84 -10.05 -42.60
C LYS A 13 -4.49 -10.51 -43.90
N ASN A 14 -5.16 -11.67 -43.90
CA ASN A 14 -5.77 -12.24 -45.10
C ASN A 14 -7.19 -11.70 -45.38
N PHE A 15 -7.77 -10.95 -44.44
CA PHE A 15 -9.15 -10.47 -44.53
C PHE A 15 -9.26 -8.97 -44.90
N LEU A 16 -8.16 -8.21 -44.88
CA LEU A 16 -8.20 -6.77 -45.07
C LEU A 16 -7.51 -6.32 -46.37
N PRO A 17 -8.12 -5.41 -47.16
CA PRO A 17 -7.50 -4.83 -48.35
C PRO A 17 -6.14 -4.18 -48.03
N GLU A 18 -5.21 -4.13 -48.98
CA GLU A 18 -3.83 -3.66 -48.74
C GLU A 18 -3.75 -2.23 -48.14
N GLY A 19 -4.75 -1.38 -48.38
CA GLY A 19 -4.87 -0.03 -47.78
C GLY A 19 -5.40 0.02 -46.34
N PHE A 20 -6.00 -1.06 -45.80
CA PHE A 20 -6.50 -1.15 -44.42
C PHE A 20 -5.43 -1.64 -43.43
N ALA A 21 -4.37 -2.28 -43.92
CA ALA A 21 -3.28 -2.80 -43.09
C ALA A 21 -2.53 -1.68 -42.34
N ASP A 22 -2.41 -0.48 -42.93
CA ASP A 22 -1.76 0.65 -42.28
C ASP A 22 -2.68 1.37 -41.28
N LEU A 23 -3.99 1.45 -41.57
CA LEU A 23 -4.97 2.07 -40.66
C LEU A 23 -5.15 1.26 -39.36
N THR A 24 -5.13 -0.07 -39.47
CA THR A 24 -5.23 -0.96 -38.32
C THR A 24 -3.98 -0.87 -37.45
N ARG A 25 -2.77 -0.86 -38.00
CA ARG A 25 -1.53 -0.70 -37.21
C ARG A 25 -1.53 0.57 -36.34
N LEU A 26 -2.09 1.67 -36.84
CA LEU A 26 -2.15 2.94 -36.11
C LEU A 26 -3.05 2.89 -34.87
N LEU A 27 -4.09 2.05 -34.88
CA LEU A 27 -5.04 1.91 -33.77
C LEU A 27 -4.60 0.86 -32.73
N TRP A 28 -3.86 -0.16 -33.13
CA TRP A 28 -3.45 -1.24 -32.22
C TRP A 28 -2.35 -0.81 -31.24
N ILE A 29 -1.45 0.09 -31.63
CA ILE A 29 -0.40 0.62 -30.74
C ILE A 29 -1.00 1.38 -29.54
N PRO A 30 -1.91 2.37 -29.73
CA PRO A 30 -2.53 3.05 -28.60
C PRO A 30 -3.46 2.12 -27.81
N ALA A 31 -4.17 1.20 -28.46
CA ALA A 31 -4.99 0.20 -27.76
C ALA A 31 -4.13 -0.73 -26.88
N PHE A 32 -2.96 -1.15 -27.38
CA PHE A 32 -2.03 -2.01 -26.65
C PHE A 32 -1.31 -1.24 -25.53
N LEU A 33 -0.94 0.03 -25.74
CA LEU A 33 -0.41 0.90 -24.69
C LEU A 33 -1.44 1.14 -23.60
N PHE A 34 -2.70 1.40 -23.97
CA PHE A 34 -3.80 1.55 -23.03
C PHE A 34 -4.05 0.26 -22.24
N TRP A 35 -4.07 -0.88 -22.93
CA TRP A 35 -4.17 -2.20 -22.31
C TRP A 35 -3.00 -2.48 -21.36
N TYR A 36 -1.77 -2.17 -21.76
CA TYR A 36 -0.56 -2.37 -20.95
C TYR A 36 -0.56 -1.48 -19.69
N ILE A 37 -0.98 -0.22 -19.81
CA ILE A 37 -1.13 0.70 -18.67
C ILE A 37 -2.24 0.21 -17.72
N CYS A 38 -3.37 -0.25 -18.26
CA CYS A 38 -4.45 -0.83 -17.46
C CYS A 38 -4.01 -2.12 -16.76
N PHE A 39 -3.23 -2.96 -17.44
CA PHE A 39 -2.72 -4.22 -16.91
C PHE A 39 -1.79 -3.98 -15.72
N ILE A 40 -0.91 -2.97 -15.78
CA ILE A 40 -0.04 -2.60 -14.66
C ILE A 40 -0.84 -2.18 -13.41
N SER A 41 -1.98 -1.52 -13.61
CA SER A 41 -2.87 -1.15 -12.50
C SER A 41 -3.58 -2.36 -11.89
N PHE A 42 -3.77 -3.44 -12.66
CA PHE A 42 -4.39 -4.68 -12.21
C PHE A 42 -3.43 -5.56 -11.38
N ILE A 43 -2.11 -5.38 -11.49
CA ILE A 43 -1.12 -6.15 -10.71
C ILE A 43 -1.26 -5.86 -9.20
N GLU A 44 -1.77 -4.68 -8.83
CA GLU A 44 -1.96 -4.34 -7.42
C GLU A 44 -3.23 -4.95 -6.82
N VAL A 45 -4.09 -5.68 -7.57
CA VAL A 45 -5.42 -6.14 -7.10
C VAL A 45 -5.37 -7.03 -5.85
N ASP A 46 -4.34 -7.85 -5.69
CA ASP A 46 -4.21 -8.79 -4.56
C ASP A 46 -3.54 -8.18 -3.32
N TRP A 47 -3.31 -6.85 -3.31
CA TRP A 47 -2.67 -6.15 -2.20
C TRP A 47 -3.27 -6.48 -0.81
N PRO A 48 -4.60 -6.65 -0.61
CA PRO A 48 -5.15 -6.87 0.74
C PRO A 48 -4.64 -8.15 1.40
N GLN A 49 -4.34 -9.18 0.60
CA GLN A 49 -3.85 -10.46 1.11
C GLN A 49 -2.37 -10.39 1.51
N LYS A 50 -1.66 -9.38 1.02
CA LYS A 50 -0.22 -9.18 1.20
C LYS A 50 0.10 -8.29 2.40
N VAL A 51 -0.89 -7.56 2.93
CA VAL A 51 -0.73 -6.76 4.14
C VAL A 51 -0.87 -7.65 5.37
N ARG A 52 0.11 -7.58 6.28
CA ARG A 52 0.15 -8.40 7.49
C ARG A 52 -0.28 -7.61 8.71
N TYR A 53 0.34 -6.44 8.90
CA TYR A 53 0.20 -5.67 10.14
C TYR A 53 0.36 -4.18 9.91
N LEU A 54 -0.33 -3.37 10.70
CA LEU A 54 -0.19 -1.92 10.75
C LEU A 54 0.05 -1.46 12.18
N PHE A 55 0.95 -0.51 12.36
CA PHE A 55 1.22 0.16 13.63
C PHE A 55 1.15 1.67 13.45
N ILE A 56 0.74 2.34 14.50
CA ILE A 56 0.84 3.79 14.66
C ILE A 56 1.71 4.05 15.88
N ILE A 57 2.78 4.80 15.66
CA ILE A 57 3.82 5.06 16.66
C ILE A 57 3.96 6.57 16.85
N MET A 58 4.11 7.02 18.08
CA MET A 58 4.43 8.42 18.38
C MET A 58 5.83 8.76 17.90
N ALA A 59 5.95 9.80 17.07
CA ALA A 59 7.22 10.19 16.45
C ALA A 59 8.24 10.72 17.47
N ASN A 60 7.78 11.32 18.57
CA ASN A 60 8.65 11.91 19.61
C ASN A 60 9.21 10.88 20.60
N SER A 61 8.44 9.83 20.91
CA SER A 61 8.71 8.90 22.01
C SER A 61 8.91 7.45 21.55
N GLY A 62 8.54 7.12 20.30
CA GLY A 62 8.60 5.75 19.80
C GLY A 62 7.53 4.82 20.42
N ILE A 63 6.58 5.35 21.18
CA ILE A 63 5.52 4.57 21.81
C ILE A 63 4.51 4.13 20.76
N CYS A 64 4.22 2.84 20.69
CA CYS A 64 3.15 2.31 19.86
C CYS A 64 1.79 2.63 20.50
N ILE A 65 1.01 3.50 19.85
CA ILE A 65 -0.31 3.93 20.33
C ILE A 65 -1.44 3.05 19.81
N PHE A 66 -1.25 2.46 18.62
CA PHE A 66 -2.24 1.60 18.01
C PHE A 66 -1.58 0.54 17.14
N ASP A 67 -2.21 -0.63 17.07
CA ASP A 67 -1.80 -1.71 16.19
C ASP A 67 -3.02 -2.42 15.59
N HIS A 68 -2.84 -2.99 14.41
CA HIS A 68 -3.90 -3.68 13.69
C HIS A 68 -3.34 -4.88 12.92
N PRO A 69 -3.64 -6.13 13.35
CA PRO A 69 -3.39 -7.31 12.54
C PRO A 69 -4.42 -7.37 11.41
N PHE A 70 -3.97 -7.39 10.16
CA PHE A 70 -4.84 -7.69 9.01
C PHE A 70 -5.04 -9.19 8.83
N ASN A 71 -4.04 -9.99 9.22
CA ASN A 71 -4.11 -11.44 9.23
C ASN A 71 -3.95 -11.96 10.65
N THR A 72 -4.90 -12.78 11.11
CA THR A 72 -5.04 -13.21 12.52
C THR A 72 -3.95 -14.18 12.99
N LYS A 73 -3.05 -14.62 12.10
CA LYS A 73 -2.07 -15.69 12.40
C LYS A 73 -0.79 -15.22 13.10
N GLU A 74 -0.50 -13.92 13.08
CA GLU A 74 0.72 -13.36 13.67
C GLU A 74 0.32 -12.37 14.77
N LEU A 75 0.69 -12.65 16.03
CA LEU A 75 0.55 -11.70 17.14
C LEU A 75 1.94 -11.14 17.43
N ILE A 76 2.14 -9.85 17.16
CA ILE A 76 3.39 -9.17 17.49
C ILE A 76 3.14 -8.19 18.63
N GLU A 77 4.03 -8.19 19.62
CA GLU A 77 3.91 -7.32 20.78
C GLU A 77 4.16 -5.85 20.41
N ARG A 78 3.16 -5.00 20.71
CA ARG A 78 3.12 -3.56 20.35
C ARG A 78 4.37 -2.79 20.79
N GLN A 79 4.79 -2.98 22.03
CA GLN A 79 5.90 -2.24 22.63
C GLN A 79 7.25 -2.62 22.00
N LEU A 80 7.43 -3.90 21.65
CA LEU A 80 8.64 -4.37 20.99
C LEU A 80 8.82 -3.73 19.62
N ILE A 81 7.75 -3.61 18.83
CA ILE A 81 7.83 -3.00 17.49
C ILE A 81 8.09 -1.50 17.56
N GLY A 82 7.39 -0.76 18.44
CA GLY A 82 7.55 0.68 18.55
C GLY A 82 9.00 1.10 18.79
N GLY A 83 9.63 0.50 19.82
CA GLY A 83 11.02 0.74 20.16
C GLY A 83 12.00 0.26 19.08
N THR A 84 11.73 -0.90 18.47
CA THR A 84 12.60 -1.46 17.42
C THR A 84 12.62 -0.59 16.17
N ILE A 85 11.46 -0.13 15.69
CA ILE A 85 11.36 0.72 14.50
C ILE A 85 12.04 2.07 14.73
N ALA A 86 11.82 2.69 15.89
CA ALA A 86 12.48 3.94 16.25
C ALA A 86 14.01 3.78 16.32
N GLY A 87 14.48 2.70 16.97
CA GLY A 87 15.90 2.37 17.08
C GLY A 87 16.56 2.12 15.72
N ILE A 88 16.00 1.24 14.90
CA ILE A 88 16.53 0.94 13.55
C ILE A 88 16.54 2.20 12.69
N SER A 89 15.45 2.98 12.70
CA SER A 89 15.39 4.23 11.92
C SER A 89 16.49 5.22 12.34
N GLY A 90 16.76 5.34 13.64
CA GLY A 90 17.82 6.18 14.17
C GLY A 90 19.22 5.69 13.77
N VAL A 91 19.49 4.40 13.92
CA VAL A 91 20.78 3.80 13.54
C VAL A 91 21.05 3.96 12.04
N VAL A 92 20.05 3.69 11.19
CA VAL A 92 20.20 3.84 9.74
C VAL A 92 20.47 5.31 9.38
N GLN A 93 19.76 6.26 9.98
CA GLN A 93 19.98 7.69 9.74
C GLN A 93 21.39 8.13 10.16
N GLU A 94 21.86 7.67 11.33
CA GLU A 94 23.18 8.02 11.85
C GLU A 94 24.30 7.48 10.96
N ILE A 95 24.24 6.20 10.59
CA ILE A 95 25.26 5.54 9.76
C ILE A 95 25.29 6.15 8.36
N THR A 96 24.12 6.41 7.77
CA THR A 96 24.04 7.00 6.42
C THR A 96 24.32 8.50 6.41
N ARG A 97 24.30 9.17 7.59
CA ARG A 97 24.29 10.63 7.74
C ARG A 97 23.24 11.30 6.86
N SER A 98 22.16 10.57 6.57
CA SER A 98 21.12 11.01 5.66
C SER A 98 20.20 12.01 6.35
N LYS A 99 19.83 13.07 5.63
CA LYS A 99 18.76 13.97 6.04
C LYS A 99 17.37 13.38 5.77
N GLN A 100 17.29 12.33 4.97
CA GLN A 100 16.04 11.65 4.66
C GLN A 100 15.77 10.56 5.68
N LYS A 101 14.52 10.49 6.14
CA LYS A 101 14.06 9.44 7.04
C LYS A 101 13.91 8.11 6.28
N LEU A 102 14.04 7.00 6.98
CA LEU A 102 13.89 5.66 6.43
C LEU A 102 12.45 5.41 5.99
N GLN A 103 12.18 5.28 4.69
CA GLN A 103 10.82 5.09 4.17
C GLN A 103 10.44 3.63 3.86
N LEU A 104 11.45 2.77 3.69
CA LEU A 104 11.26 1.37 3.35
C LEU A 104 12.43 0.56 3.90
N LEU A 105 12.10 -0.50 4.62
CA LEU A 105 13.02 -1.60 4.90
C LEU A 105 12.55 -2.82 4.10
N ASP A 106 13.42 -3.35 3.25
CA ASP A 106 13.13 -4.51 2.41
C ASP A 106 14.02 -5.68 2.83
N GLN A 107 13.39 -6.76 3.31
CA GLN A 107 14.05 -8.00 3.70
C GLN A 107 13.73 -9.14 2.70
N GLY A 108 13.34 -8.80 1.47
CA GLY A 108 12.99 -9.73 0.42
C GLY A 108 11.53 -10.17 0.48
N ASP A 109 11.21 -11.07 1.41
CA ASP A 109 9.86 -11.65 1.60
C ASP A 109 8.92 -10.75 2.41
N THR A 110 9.49 -9.87 3.23
CA THR A 110 8.79 -8.92 4.08
C THR A 110 9.34 -7.52 3.85
N LYS A 111 8.41 -6.57 3.77
CA LYS A 111 8.68 -5.15 3.55
C LYS A 111 7.99 -4.35 4.64
N ILE A 112 8.74 -3.42 5.22
CA ILE A 112 8.24 -2.48 6.23
C ILE A 112 8.23 -1.11 5.60
N ILE A 113 7.03 -0.59 5.35
CA ILE A 113 6.82 0.75 4.80
C ILE A 113 6.60 1.70 5.97
N LEU A 114 7.37 2.79 6.01
CA LEU A 114 7.25 3.82 7.02
C LEU A 114 6.77 5.11 6.37
N GLU A 115 5.77 5.74 6.98
CA GLU A 115 5.28 7.05 6.62
C GLU A 115 5.30 7.96 7.84
N TYR A 116 5.93 9.14 7.70
CA TYR A 116 6.11 10.07 8.80
C TYR A 116 5.09 11.21 8.69
N GLY A 117 4.28 11.37 9.72
CA GLY A 117 3.46 12.54 9.97
C GLY A 117 4.20 13.60 10.80
N THR A 118 3.44 14.55 11.32
CA THR A 118 3.91 15.58 12.26
C THR A 118 4.16 14.99 13.65
N PHE A 119 3.21 14.19 14.15
CA PHE A 119 3.18 13.65 15.50
C PHE A 119 3.37 12.14 15.53
N ILE A 120 3.04 11.44 14.44
CA ILE A 120 3.07 9.98 14.37
C ILE A 120 3.92 9.45 13.22
N ILE A 121 4.20 8.16 13.30
CA ILE A 121 4.80 7.34 12.26
C ILE A 121 3.84 6.18 12.01
N GLY A 122 3.33 6.10 10.78
CA GLY A 122 2.59 4.93 10.31
C GLY A 122 3.58 3.87 9.82
N VAL A 123 3.42 2.63 10.28
CA VAL A 123 4.28 1.51 9.88
C VAL A 123 3.41 0.39 9.34
N LEU A 124 3.66 -0.03 8.11
CA LEU A 124 2.91 -1.10 7.45
C LEU A 124 3.86 -2.26 7.10
N ILE A 125 3.55 -3.45 7.60
CA ILE A 125 4.24 -4.69 7.28
C ILE A 125 3.46 -5.40 6.16
N THR A 126 4.14 -5.68 5.06
CA THR A 126 3.55 -6.26 3.85
C THR A 126 4.56 -7.15 3.14
N GLU A 127 4.10 -8.14 2.38
CA GLU A 127 4.98 -8.95 1.53
C GLU A 127 5.49 -8.17 0.31
N GLU A 128 4.70 -7.22 -0.16
CA GLU A 128 4.97 -6.45 -1.39
C GLU A 128 4.77 -4.96 -1.19
N ASN A 129 5.57 -4.17 -1.90
CA ASN A 129 5.59 -2.71 -1.80
C ASN A 129 4.80 -2.12 -2.98
N PHE A 130 3.47 -2.23 -2.91
CA PHE A 130 2.58 -1.65 -3.91
C PHE A 130 2.44 -0.13 -3.73
N GLY A 131 2.27 0.60 -4.83
CA GLY A 131 2.08 2.04 -4.80
C GLY A 131 0.79 2.43 -4.07
N ILE A 132 -0.27 1.62 -4.21
CA ILE A 132 -1.53 1.80 -3.46
C ILE A 132 -1.35 1.74 -1.94
N LEU A 133 -0.47 0.86 -1.43
CA LEU A 133 -0.24 0.73 0.01
C LEU A 133 0.40 1.97 0.61
N ARG A 134 1.39 2.56 -0.10
CA ARG A 134 1.98 3.84 0.30
C ARG A 134 0.95 4.95 0.34
N LYS A 135 0.10 5.05 -0.69
CA LYS A 135 -0.98 6.04 -0.74
C LYS A 135 -1.99 5.85 0.40
N LYS A 136 -2.36 4.61 0.71
CA LYS A 136 -3.26 4.27 1.83
C LYS A 136 -2.65 4.61 3.18
N LEU A 137 -1.39 4.24 3.41
CA LEU A 137 -0.67 4.55 4.64
C LEU A 137 -0.52 6.06 4.85
N LYS A 138 -0.17 6.81 3.80
CA LYS A 138 -0.13 8.27 3.84
C LYS A 138 -1.47 8.88 4.18
N LYS A 139 -2.54 8.45 3.50
CA LYS A 139 -3.90 8.90 3.79
C LYS A 139 -4.32 8.58 5.22
N LEU A 140 -3.91 7.42 5.76
CA LEU A 140 -4.16 7.03 7.14
C LEU A 140 -3.47 7.98 8.10
N VAL A 141 -2.17 8.22 7.94
CA VAL A 141 -1.40 9.14 8.79
C VAL A 141 -2.01 10.54 8.79
N GLU A 142 -2.30 11.08 7.60
CA GLU A 142 -2.91 12.41 7.46
C GLU A 142 -4.28 12.49 8.15
N LYS A 143 -5.15 11.50 7.92
CA LYS A 143 -6.48 11.46 8.54
C LYS A 143 -6.42 11.24 10.05
N PHE A 144 -5.51 10.40 10.52
CA PHE A 144 -5.32 10.13 11.94
C PHE A 144 -4.89 11.39 12.68
N GLU A 145 -3.89 12.11 12.15
CA GLU A 145 -3.44 13.38 12.76
C GLU A 145 -4.53 14.45 12.73
N LEU A 146 -5.35 14.49 11.69
CA LEU A 146 -6.48 15.41 11.62
C LEU A 146 -7.55 15.07 12.66
N HIS A 147 -7.85 13.79 12.86
CA HIS A 147 -8.93 13.34 13.74
C HIS A 147 -8.54 13.40 15.22
N PHE A 148 -7.29 13.07 15.55
CA PHE A 148 -6.78 12.98 16.92
C PHE A 148 -5.78 14.08 17.28
N LYS A 149 -5.81 15.22 16.56
CA LYS A 149 -4.82 16.29 16.71
C LYS A 149 -4.62 16.73 18.16
N ASP A 150 -5.72 16.95 18.87
CA ASP A 150 -5.69 17.47 20.24
C ASP A 150 -5.09 16.44 21.21
N SER A 151 -5.51 15.17 21.11
CA SER A 151 -4.95 14.04 21.86
C SER A 151 -3.47 13.77 21.55
N LEU A 152 -3.02 14.07 20.32
CA LEU A 152 -1.63 13.89 19.92
C LEU A 152 -0.71 15.01 20.44
N GLN A 153 -1.21 16.24 20.54
CA GLN A 153 -0.42 17.38 21.03
C GLN A 153 -0.16 17.26 22.54
N ASP A 154 -1.18 16.92 23.31
CA ASP A 154 -1.11 16.79 24.76
C ASP A 154 -1.13 15.33 25.21
N PHE A 155 -0.41 14.46 24.47
CA PHE A 155 -0.43 13.03 24.71
C PHE A 155 0.08 12.69 26.13
N SER A 156 -0.85 12.24 26.98
CA SER A 156 -0.61 11.92 28.39
C SER A 156 -0.17 10.47 28.64
N GLY A 157 -0.10 9.64 27.59
CA GLY A 157 0.15 8.20 27.69
C GLY A 157 -1.12 7.34 27.68
N SER A 158 -2.31 7.95 27.65
CA SER A 158 -3.59 7.23 27.58
C SER A 158 -3.86 6.70 26.17
N LEU A 159 -3.93 5.37 26.02
CA LEU A 159 -4.21 4.72 24.72
C LEU A 159 -5.71 4.71 24.36
N ASN A 160 -6.58 4.93 25.34
CA ASN A 160 -8.04 4.89 25.14
C ASN A 160 -8.55 6.09 24.32
N GLU A 161 -7.76 7.16 24.20
CA GLU A 161 -8.12 8.35 23.42
C GLU A 161 -8.15 8.08 21.90
N PHE A 162 -7.66 6.92 21.47
CA PHE A 162 -7.63 6.51 20.06
C PHE A 162 -8.74 5.50 19.70
N GLU A 163 -9.76 5.36 20.54
CA GLU A 163 -11.02 4.68 20.20
C GLU A 163 -11.63 5.35 18.94
N GLY A 164 -11.82 4.61 17.85
CA GLY A 164 -12.17 5.18 16.52
C GLY A 164 -11.12 4.91 15.44
N THR A 165 -9.90 4.53 15.83
CA THR A 165 -8.82 4.26 14.87
C THR A 165 -9.13 3.07 13.96
N LYS A 166 -9.82 2.06 14.50
CA LYS A 166 -10.19 0.87 13.74
C LYS A 166 -11.12 1.21 12.58
N GLU A 167 -12.10 2.07 12.81
CA GLU A 167 -13.06 2.54 11.82
C GLU A 167 -12.34 3.31 10.69
N LEU A 168 -11.33 4.10 11.05
CA LEU A 168 -10.50 4.84 10.10
C LEU A 168 -9.66 3.90 9.22
N ILE A 169 -9.07 2.86 9.84
CA ILE A 169 -8.33 1.82 9.14
C ILE A 169 -9.27 1.05 8.21
N ASP A 170 -10.43 0.62 8.71
CA ASP A 170 -11.42 -0.10 7.93
C ASP A 170 -11.90 0.76 6.77
N GLU A 171 -12.12 2.07 6.92
CA GLU A 171 -12.49 2.96 5.79
C GLU A 171 -11.42 2.99 4.70
N ILE A 172 -10.13 3.03 5.08
CA ILE A 172 -9.01 3.23 4.15
C ILE A 172 -8.54 1.90 3.53
N PHE A 173 -8.59 0.81 4.30
CA PHE A 173 -8.08 -0.50 3.95
C PHE A 173 -9.18 -1.53 3.60
N SER A 174 -10.47 -1.22 3.77
CA SER A 174 -11.54 -2.11 3.30
C SER A 174 -11.59 -2.21 1.77
N TYR A 175 -11.66 -3.44 1.28
CA TYR A 175 -11.97 -3.79 -0.10
C TYR A 175 -13.48 -3.60 -0.44
N LYS A 176 -14.33 -3.54 0.59
CA LYS A 176 -15.76 -3.80 0.48
C LYS A 176 -16.60 -2.55 0.23
N LYS A 177 -16.70 -2.16 -1.05
CA LYS A 177 -17.94 -1.58 -1.61
C LYS A 177 -18.31 -2.10 -3.02
N PHE A 178 -17.51 -2.98 -3.64
CA PHE A 178 -17.75 -3.38 -5.03
C PHE A 178 -17.89 -4.89 -5.33
N ILE A 179 -17.51 -5.82 -4.43
CA ILE A 179 -17.49 -7.26 -4.77
C ILE A 179 -18.57 -8.10 -4.06
N ASP A 180 -19.22 -7.58 -3.03
CA ASP A 180 -20.26 -8.32 -2.28
C ASP A 180 -21.65 -8.32 -2.95
N ARG A 181 -21.81 -7.65 -4.12
CA ARG A 181 -23.05 -7.70 -4.90
C ARG A 181 -23.02 -8.66 -6.09
N THR A 182 -21.91 -9.35 -6.34
CA THR A 182 -21.73 -10.12 -7.58
C THR A 182 -21.47 -11.61 -7.37
N ILE A 183 -21.52 -12.10 -6.12
CA ILE A 183 -21.39 -13.55 -5.80
C ILE A 183 -22.61 -14.08 -5.02
N PHE A 184 -23.73 -13.35 -5.06
CA PHE A 184 -25.04 -13.90 -4.72
C PHE A 184 -26.02 -13.58 -5.85
N HIS A 185 -25.90 -14.34 -6.95
CA HIS A 185 -27.01 -14.83 -7.76
C HIS A 185 -26.54 -15.96 -8.68
#